data_AF-A0A9P1I368-F1
#
_entry.id   AF-A0A9P1I368-F1
#
_cell.length_a   1.000
_cell.length_b   1.000
_cell.length_c   1.000
_cell.angle_alpha   90.00
_cell.angle_beta   90.00
_cell.angle_gamma   90.00
#
_symmetry.space_group_name_H-M   'P 1'
#
loop_
_entity.id
_entity.type
_entity.pdbx_description
1 polymer ?
#
loop_
_entity_poly.entity_id
_entity_poly.type
_entity_poly.pdbx_seq_one_letter_code
_entity_poly.pdbx_strand_id
1 'polypeptide(L)'
;MKCSDLPADVKDLFPKENLEFAHSITKDEAEVLRDVFATHGCFEKIGEMIEAVSSRNAVLGQRMKIVLESNCARLQDLSPAAIEYSKRIIHFVTHVQCQLTLGVTTCFKKAAELHDDFKKLSPADQANMKRNNPDVKF
;
A
#
# COMPACT_ATOMS: atom_id res chain seq x y z
N MET A 1 4.01 -2.87 13.39
CA MET A 1 2.72 -2.26 12.99
C MET A 1 1.63 -3.31 13.13
N LYS A 2 0.46 -3.02 13.73
CA LYS A 2 -0.61 -4.04 13.89
C LYS A 2 -1.62 -3.99 12.74
N CYS A 3 -1.26 -4.59 11.61
CA CYS A 3 -2.22 -4.81 10.51
C CYS A 3 -3.28 -5.87 10.85
N SER A 4 -3.04 -6.68 11.90
CA SER A 4 -3.96 -7.71 12.42
C SER A 4 -5.33 -7.17 12.82
N ASP A 5 -5.42 -5.88 13.16
CA ASP A 5 -6.64 -5.29 13.72
C ASP A 5 -7.43 -4.50 12.66
N LEU A 6 -6.95 -4.47 11.41
CA LEU A 6 -7.66 -3.84 10.31
C LEU A 6 -8.99 -4.58 10.00
N PRO A 7 -10.04 -3.85 9.62
CA PRO A 7 -11.26 -4.43 9.06
C PRO A 7 -10.98 -5.35 7.86
N ALA A 8 -11.85 -6.34 7.64
CA ALA A 8 -11.63 -7.36 6.61
C ALA A 8 -11.58 -6.77 5.19
N ASP A 9 -12.50 -5.86 4.87
CA ASP A 9 -12.55 -5.11 3.61
C ASP A 9 -11.27 -4.28 3.37
N VAL A 10 -10.68 -3.72 4.42
CA VAL A 10 -9.39 -3.03 4.31
C VAL A 10 -8.27 -4.00 4.01
N LYS A 11 -8.19 -5.12 4.74
CA LYS A 11 -7.13 -6.13 4.55
C LYS A 11 -7.20 -6.78 3.18
N ASP A 12 -8.40 -6.98 2.67
CA ASP A 12 -8.66 -7.60 1.37
C ASP A 12 -8.00 -6.84 0.20
N LEU A 13 -7.76 -5.53 0.37
CA LEU A 13 -7.10 -4.68 -0.62
C LEU A 13 -5.57 -4.63 -0.49
N PHE A 14 -4.97 -5.28 0.51
CA PHE A 14 -3.52 -5.26 0.70
C PHE A 14 -2.82 -6.35 -0.13
N PRO A 15 -1.87 -5.99 -1.00
CA PRO A 15 -0.92 -6.95 -1.55
C PRO A 15 -0.12 -7.61 -0.43
N LYS A 16 0.22 -8.89 -0.60
CA LYS A 16 0.96 -9.68 0.39
C LYS A 16 2.27 -9.03 0.81
N GLU A 17 3.01 -8.42 -0.12
CA GLU A 17 4.29 -7.78 0.15
C GLU A 17 4.15 -6.57 1.08
N ASN A 18 3.01 -5.86 1.01
CA ASN A 18 2.72 -4.76 1.93
C ASN A 18 2.44 -5.29 3.33
N LEU A 19 1.71 -6.41 3.47
CA LEU A 19 1.46 -7.03 4.77
C LEU A 19 2.74 -7.63 5.37
N GLU A 20 3.53 -8.35 4.57
CA GLU A 20 4.81 -8.93 4.98
C GLU A 20 5.80 -7.83 5.41
N PHE A 21 5.87 -6.72 4.68
CA PHE A 21 6.63 -5.55 5.08
C PHE A 21 6.16 -5.00 6.43
N ALA A 22 4.85 -4.75 6.59
CA ALA A 22 4.31 -4.22 7.84
C ALA A 22 4.55 -5.12 9.06
N HIS A 23 4.50 -6.45 8.87
CA HIS A 23 4.77 -7.43 9.93
C HIS A 23 6.26 -7.56 10.26
N SER A 24 7.15 -7.28 9.32
CA SER A 24 8.60 -7.36 9.51
C SER A 24 9.22 -6.06 10.06
N ILE A 25 8.43 -5.02 10.31
CA ILE A 25 8.90 -3.78 10.95
C ILE A 25 9.24 -4.03 12.42
N THR A 26 10.49 -3.78 12.79
CA THR A 26 10.95 -3.82 14.18
C THR A 26 10.52 -2.57 14.96
N LYS A 27 10.74 -2.56 16.29
CA LYS A 27 10.44 -1.38 17.11
C LYS A 27 11.26 -0.16 16.67
N ASP A 28 12.56 -0.34 16.45
CA ASP A 28 13.48 0.74 16.07
C ASP A 28 13.16 1.26 14.65
N GLU A 29 12.78 0.36 13.73
CA GLU A 29 12.33 0.75 12.39
C GLU A 29 11.01 1.52 12.44
N ALA A 30 10.09 1.15 13.32
CA ALA A 30 8.84 1.88 13.51
C ALA A 30 9.09 3.31 14.04
N GLU A 31 10.10 3.50 14.89
CA GLU A 31 10.53 4.83 15.34
C GLU A 31 11.02 5.69 14.17
N VAL A 32 11.86 5.13 13.29
CA VAL A 32 12.33 5.83 12.08
C VAL A 32 11.16 6.21 11.16
N LEU A 33 10.24 5.28 10.88
CA LEU A 33 9.09 5.56 10.01
C LEU A 33 8.20 6.66 10.61
N ARG A 34 7.94 6.61 11.92
CA ARG A 34 7.14 7.61 12.62
C ARG A 34 7.77 9.00 12.54
N ASP A 35 9.08 9.12 12.77
CA ASP A 35 9.79 10.40 12.65
C ASP A 35 9.69 10.98 11.23
N VAL A 36 9.93 10.15 10.23
CA VAL A 36 9.88 10.57 8.81
C VAL A 36 8.46 10.99 8.44
N PHE A 37 7.45 10.19 8.78
CA PHE A 37 6.06 10.44 8.44
C PHE A 37 5.45 11.61 9.23
N ALA A 38 5.90 11.86 10.45
CA ALA A 38 5.46 13.03 11.23
C ALA A 38 6.01 14.34 10.65
N THR A 39 7.20 14.29 10.02
CA THR A 39 7.84 15.45 9.41
C THR A 39 7.27 15.79 8.03
N HIS A 40 6.70 14.80 7.34
CA HIS A 40 6.14 14.93 6.00
C HIS A 40 4.63 14.70 6.06
N GLY A 41 3.85 15.79 6.14
CA GLY A 41 2.39 15.71 6.31
C GLY A 41 1.67 14.87 5.22
N CYS A 42 2.21 14.83 4.01
CA CYS A 42 1.86 13.88 2.95
C CYS A 42 3.04 13.77 1.98
N PHE A 43 3.25 12.58 1.40
CA PHE A 43 4.17 12.41 0.28
C PHE A 43 3.36 12.40 -1.02
N GLU A 44 3.73 13.23 -1.99
CA GLU A 44 3.10 13.23 -3.32
C GLU A 44 3.49 11.98 -4.12
N LYS A 45 4.69 11.43 -3.84
CA LYS A 45 5.21 10.22 -4.50
C LYS A 45 5.81 9.26 -3.48
N ILE A 46 5.57 7.96 -3.70
CA ILE A 46 6.17 6.88 -2.90
C ILE A 46 7.72 6.93 -2.98
N GLY A 47 8.29 7.36 -4.10
CA GLY A 47 9.74 7.53 -4.24
C GLY A 47 10.34 8.52 -3.24
N GLU A 48 9.68 9.67 -3.01
CA GLU A 48 10.12 10.68 -2.04
C GLU A 48 10.08 10.13 -0.61
N MET A 49 9.05 9.34 -0.29
CA MET A 49 8.96 8.62 0.98
C MET A 49 10.14 7.65 1.18
N ILE A 50 10.48 6.88 0.15
CA ILE A 50 11.60 5.93 0.20
C ILE A 50 12.92 6.65 0.39
N GLU A 51 13.16 7.76 -0.30
CA GLU A 51 14.38 8.56 -0.15
C GLU A 51 14.51 9.13 1.27
N ALA A 52 13.43 9.69 1.81
CA ALA A 52 13.42 10.21 3.17
C ALA A 52 13.72 9.12 4.21
N VAL A 53 13.12 7.94 4.09
CA VAL A 53 13.42 6.79 4.97
C VAL A 53 14.85 6.30 4.77
N SER A 54 15.33 6.19 3.53
CA SER A 54 16.69 5.72 3.21
C SER A 54 17.78 6.61 3.83
N SER A 55 17.52 7.91 3.95
CA SER A 55 18.45 8.86 4.60
C SER A 55 18.64 8.60 6.09
N ARG A 56 17.67 7.95 6.74
CA ARG A 56 17.66 7.63 8.18
C ARG A 56 18.02 6.16 8.43
N ASN A 57 17.58 5.27 7.55
CA ASN A 57 17.84 3.84 7.61
C ASN A 57 17.83 3.25 6.19
N ALA A 58 19.02 3.04 5.62
CA ALA A 58 19.19 2.56 4.25
C ALA A 58 18.63 1.13 4.04
N VAL A 59 18.73 0.26 5.04
CA VAL A 59 18.21 -1.12 4.95
C VAL A 59 16.68 -1.11 4.89
N LEU A 60 16.04 -0.30 5.73
CA LEU A 60 14.59 -0.13 5.72
C LEU A 60 14.11 0.51 4.40
N GLY A 61 14.80 1.55 3.92
CA GLY A 61 14.51 2.17 2.63
C GLY A 61 14.63 1.19 1.46
N GLN A 62 15.67 0.34 1.46
CA GLN A 62 15.81 -0.71 0.45
C GLN A 62 14.67 -1.74 0.48
N ARG A 63 14.18 -2.12 1.67
CA ARG A 63 13.00 -2.99 1.80
C ARG A 63 11.74 -2.33 1.24
N MET A 64 11.54 -1.03 1.48
CA MET A 64 10.41 -0.28 0.89
C MET A 64 10.51 -0.22 -0.63
N LYS A 65 11.73 -0.08 -1.18
CA LYS A 65 11.95 -0.12 -2.62
C LYS A 65 11.57 -1.47 -3.24
N ILE A 66 11.91 -2.58 -2.58
CA ILE A 66 11.52 -3.93 -3.03
C ILE A 66 9.99 -4.10 -3.04
N VAL A 67 9.29 -3.56 -2.03
CA VAL A 67 7.82 -3.56 -1.99
C VAL A 67 7.24 -2.74 -3.15
N LEU A 68 7.81 -1.58 -3.46
CA LEU A 68 7.38 -0.76 -4.60
C LEU A 68 7.61 -1.48 -5.93
N GLU A 69 8.78 -2.09 -6.13
CA GLU A 69 9.10 -2.85 -7.34
C GLU A 69 8.15 -4.05 -7.54
N SER A 70 7.82 -4.76 -6.45
CA SER A 70 6.84 -5.86 -6.47
C SER A 70 5.44 -5.37 -6.86
N ASN A 71 5.01 -4.24 -6.30
CA ASN A 71 3.75 -3.61 -6.65
C ASN A 71 3.70 -3.13 -8.10
N CYS A 72 4.80 -2.59 -8.63
CA CYS A 72 4.90 -2.20 -10.04
C CYS A 72 4.80 -3.41 -10.98
N ALA A 73 5.35 -4.56 -10.61
CA ALA A 73 5.26 -5.78 -11.42
C ALA A 73 3.80 -6.26 -11.60
N ARG A 74 2.94 -6.01 -10.62
CA ARG A 74 1.49 -6.34 -10.69
C ARG A 74 0.73 -5.57 -11.77
N LEU A 75 1.32 -4.48 -12.29
CA LEU A 75 0.73 -3.63 -13.32
C LEU A 75 0.95 -4.15 -14.75
N GLN A 76 1.77 -5.19 -14.92
CA GLN A 76 2.10 -5.74 -16.23
C GLN A 76 0.84 -6.20 -16.98
N ASP A 77 0.75 -5.87 -18.27
CA ASP A 77 -0.35 -6.24 -19.17
C ASP A 77 -1.75 -5.75 -18.74
N LEU A 78 -1.82 -4.82 -17.77
CA LEU A 78 -3.07 -4.15 -17.41
C LEU A 78 -3.39 -3.04 -18.42
N SER A 79 -4.68 -2.81 -18.65
CA SER A 79 -5.14 -1.65 -19.41
C SER A 79 -4.85 -0.35 -18.64
N PRO A 80 -4.84 0.82 -19.32
CA PRO A 80 -4.69 2.11 -18.63
C PRO A 80 -5.71 2.34 -17.51
N ALA A 81 -6.96 1.89 -17.69
CA ALA A 81 -8.01 2.01 -16.68
C ALA A 81 -7.73 1.13 -15.45
N ALA A 82 -7.30 -0.12 -15.67
CA ALA A 82 -6.90 -1.03 -14.59
C ALA A 82 -5.64 -0.54 -13.86
N ILE A 83 -4.66 0.04 -14.57
CA ILE A 83 -3.48 0.66 -13.97
C ILE A 83 -3.89 1.82 -13.05
N GLU A 84 -4.79 2.69 -13.51
CA GLU A 84 -5.24 3.83 -12.71
C GLU A 84 -5.99 3.38 -11.45
N TYR A 85 -6.84 2.35 -11.56
CA TYR A 85 -7.47 1.74 -10.40
C TYR A 85 -6.45 1.10 -9.43
N SER A 86 -5.46 0.35 -9.94
CA SER A 86 -4.38 -0.23 -9.11
C SER A 86 -3.59 0.84 -8.35
N LYS A 87 -3.25 1.97 -8.98
CA LYS A 87 -2.56 3.08 -8.30
C LYS A 87 -3.38 3.62 -7.12
N ARG A 88 -4.70 3.71 -7.27
CA ARG A 88 -5.59 4.15 -6.18
C ARG A 88 -5.59 3.17 -5.00
N ILE A 89 -5.53 1.86 -5.25
CA ILE A 89 -5.34 0.85 -4.20
C ILE A 89 -4.00 1.06 -3.50
N ILE A 90 -2.90 1.17 -4.25
CA ILE A 90 -1.56 1.33 -3.64
C ILE A 90 -1.48 2.62 -2.81
N HIS A 91 -2.08 3.71 -3.29
CA HIS A 91 -2.16 4.95 -2.53
C HIS A 91 -2.96 4.77 -1.23
N PHE A 92 -4.11 4.09 -1.30
CA PHE A 92 -4.92 3.77 -0.12
C PHE A 92 -4.16 2.90 0.90
N VAL A 93 -3.54 1.81 0.46
CA VAL A 93 -2.75 0.90 1.30
C VAL A 93 -1.59 1.65 1.96
N THR A 94 -0.85 2.44 1.19
CA THR A 94 0.26 3.26 1.70
C THR A 94 -0.24 4.24 2.75
N HIS A 95 -1.35 4.94 2.48
CA HIS A 95 -1.95 5.87 3.44
C HIS A 95 -2.34 5.17 4.75
N VAL A 96 -3.01 4.02 4.68
CA VAL A 96 -3.38 3.24 5.87
C VAL A 96 -2.13 2.83 6.68
N GLN A 97 -1.07 2.35 6.02
CA GLN A 97 0.18 1.98 6.69
C GLN A 97 0.84 3.18 7.38
N CYS A 98 0.85 4.36 6.75
CA CYS A 98 1.35 5.59 7.36
C CYS A 98 0.53 5.98 8.60
N GLN A 99 -0.80 5.98 8.50
CA GLN A 99 -1.68 6.32 9.63
C GLN A 99 -1.52 5.36 10.80
N LEU A 100 -1.43 4.06 10.53
CA LEU A 100 -1.14 3.03 11.55
C LEU A 100 0.23 3.25 12.21
N THR A 101 1.25 3.68 11.46
CA THR A 101 2.58 4.00 12.00
C THR A 101 2.51 5.19 12.96
N LEU A 102 1.72 6.20 12.61
CA LEU A 102 1.55 7.41 13.41
C LEU A 102 0.59 7.22 14.60
N GLY A 103 -0.10 6.08 14.68
CA GLY A 103 -1.09 5.81 15.73
C GLY A 103 -2.37 6.64 15.59
N VAL A 104 -2.67 7.11 14.37
CA VAL A 104 -3.84 7.97 14.10
C VAL A 104 -5.05 7.11 13.77
N THR A 105 -6.19 7.42 14.39
CA THR A 105 -7.47 6.77 14.08
C THR A 105 -7.91 7.10 12.66
N THR A 106 -8.05 6.08 11.81
CA THR A 106 -8.39 6.24 10.39
C THR A 106 -9.82 5.79 10.10
N CYS A 107 -10.53 6.55 9.26
CA CYS A 107 -11.80 6.13 8.69
C CYS A 107 -11.55 5.35 7.40
N PHE A 108 -12.07 4.13 7.29
CA PHE A 108 -11.79 3.24 6.16
C PHE A 108 -12.86 3.24 5.07
N LYS A 109 -13.73 4.26 5.01
CA LYS A 109 -14.78 4.38 3.96
C LYS A 109 -14.25 4.21 2.54
N LYS A 110 -12.99 4.61 2.32
CA LYS A 110 -12.35 4.47 1.01
C LYS A 110 -12.16 3.02 0.55
N ALA A 111 -12.06 2.06 1.47
CA ALA A 111 -11.99 0.63 1.12
C ALA A 111 -13.28 0.19 0.41
N ALA A 112 -14.44 0.50 0.98
CA ALA A 112 -15.74 0.20 0.38
C ALA A 112 -15.90 0.83 -1.01
N GLU A 113 -15.49 2.10 -1.17
CA GLU A 113 -15.50 2.77 -2.47
C GLU A 113 -14.61 2.06 -3.51
N LEU A 114 -13.44 1.55 -3.11
CA LEU A 114 -12.55 0.82 -4.00
C LEU A 114 -13.17 -0.51 -4.45
N HIS A 115 -13.77 -1.27 -3.54
CA HIS A 115 -14.52 -2.48 -3.90
C HIS A 115 -15.66 -2.21 -4.88
N ASP A 116 -16.40 -1.11 -4.69
CA ASP A 116 -17.46 -0.74 -5.62
C ASP A 116 -16.94 -0.23 -6.96
N ASP A 117 -15.79 0.44 -6.97
CA ASP A 117 -15.14 0.89 -8.20
C ASP A 117 -14.57 -0.26 -9.02
N PHE A 118 -14.08 -1.33 -8.38
CA PHE A 118 -13.65 -2.53 -9.10
C PHE A 118 -14.77 -3.12 -9.97
N LYS A 119 -16.01 -3.15 -9.45
CA LYS A 119 -17.18 -3.67 -10.16
C LYS A 119 -17.52 -2.86 -11.41
N LYS A 120 -17.03 -1.62 -11.51
CA LYS A 120 -17.24 -0.72 -12.68
C LYS A 120 -16.22 -0.96 -13.79
N LEU A 121 -15.13 -1.69 -13.53
CA LEU A 121 -14.17 -2.08 -14.55
C LEU A 121 -14.78 -3.10 -15.53
N SER A 122 -14.21 -3.18 -16.73
CA SER A 122 -14.65 -4.19 -17.71
C SER A 122 -14.41 -5.61 -17.16
N PRO A 123 -15.20 -6.63 -17.58
CA PRO A 123 -14.96 -8.01 -17.16
C PRO A 123 -13.55 -8.51 -17.49
N ALA A 124 -12.97 -8.05 -18.61
CA ALA A 124 -11.59 -8.37 -18.99
C ALA A 124 -10.57 -7.76 -18.02
N ASP A 125 -10.75 -6.50 -17.63
CA ASP A 125 -9.89 -5.85 -16.64
C ASP A 125 -10.01 -6.52 -15.27
N GLN A 126 -11.23 -6.83 -14.82
CA GLN A 126 -11.45 -7.54 -13.56
C GLN A 126 -10.73 -8.89 -13.54
N ALA A 127 -10.80 -9.65 -14.64
CA ALA A 127 -10.11 -10.94 -14.77
C ALA A 127 -8.59 -10.78 -14.77
N ASN A 128 -8.05 -9.84 -15.55
CA ASN A 128 -6.61 -9.57 -15.60
C ASN A 128 -6.07 -9.10 -14.25
N MET A 129 -6.79 -8.22 -13.55
CA MET A 129 -6.41 -7.75 -12.23
C MET A 129 -6.40 -8.88 -11.20
N LYS A 130 -7.42 -9.74 -11.17
CA LYS A 130 -7.44 -10.93 -10.28
C LYS A 130 -6.31 -11.91 -10.60
N ARG A 131 -6.00 -12.10 -11.88
CA ARG A 131 -4.89 -12.97 -12.31
C ARG A 131 -3.54 -12.43 -11.84
N ASN A 132 -3.31 -11.12 -11.96
CA ASN A 132 -2.07 -10.48 -11.55
C ASN A 132 -1.96 -10.29 -10.03
N ASN A 133 -3.09 -10.35 -9.31
CA ASN A 133 -3.18 -10.10 -7.87
C ASN A 133 -4.00 -11.19 -7.18
N PRO A 134 -3.56 -12.46 -7.19
CA PRO A 134 -4.34 -13.58 -6.68
C PRO A 134 -4.55 -13.54 -5.16
N ASP A 135 -3.75 -12.75 -4.47
CA ASP A 135 -3.78 -12.50 -3.02
C ASP A 135 -4.71 -11.35 -2.61
N VAL A 136 -5.11 -10.49 -3.55
CA VAL A 136 -5.98 -9.33 -3.31
C VAL A 136 -7.43 -9.71 -3.62
N LYS A 137 -8.35 -9.38 -2.72
CA LYS A 137 -9.79 -9.60 -2.90
C LYS A 137 -10.48 -8.29 -3.26
N PHE A 138 -10.63 -8.05 -4.56
CA PHE A 138 -11.30 -6.87 -5.10
C PHE A 138 -12.83 -6.91 -4.96
#